data_AF-A0A9E2QT33-F1
#
_entry.id   AF-A0A9E2QT33-F1
#
_cell.length_a   1.000
_cell.length_b   1.000
_cell.length_c   1.000
_cell.angle_alpha   90.00
_cell.angle_beta   90.00
_cell.angle_gamma   90.00
#
_symmetry.space_group_name_H-M   'P 1'
#
loop_
_entity.id
_entity.type
_entity.pdbx_description
1 polymer ?
#
loop_
_entity_poly.entity_id
_entity_poly.type
_entity_poly.pdbx_seq_one_letter_code
_entity_poly.pdbx_strand_id
1 'polypeptide(L)' 'MGSLSIWHWLIVLVIIMLVFGTKKLRNIGSDLGGAVRGFKEGVKEGTEKAATDTAAAKTIDVDAKPKS' A
#
# COMPACT_ATOMS: atom_id res chain seq x y z
N MET A 1 -34.56 -3.71 -4.28
CA MET A 1 -33.81 -3.12 -3.14
C MET A 1 -32.36 -2.91 -3.59
N GLY A 2 -32.10 -1.88 -4.40
CA GLY A 2 -30.84 -1.65 -5.13
C GLY A 2 -29.79 -0.84 -4.35
N SER A 3 -29.79 -0.94 -3.02
CA SER A 3 -28.96 -0.12 -2.11
C SER A 3 -27.45 -0.41 -2.18
N LEU A 4 -27.02 -1.45 -2.91
CA LEU A 4 -25.61 -1.80 -3.10
C LEU A 4 -25.12 -1.59 -4.55
N SER A 5 -25.87 -0.87 -5.39
CA SER A 5 -25.43 -0.57 -6.74
C SER A 5 -24.29 0.44 -6.71
N ILE A 6 -23.19 0.14 -7.40
CA ILE A 6 -22.02 1.03 -7.59
C ILE A 6 -22.43 2.44 -8.04
N TRP A 7 -23.55 2.56 -8.76
CA TRP A 7 -24.13 3.84 -9.17
C TRP A 7 -24.56 4.75 -8.01
N HIS A 8 -25.06 4.18 -6.91
CA HIS A 8 -25.41 4.95 -5.72
C HIS A 8 -24.18 5.59 -5.09
N TRP A 9 -23.09 4.81 -4.96
CA TRP A 9 -21.84 5.30 -4.42
C TRP A 9 -21.23 6.43 -5.26
N LEU A 10 -21.29 6.36 -6.59
CA LEU A 10 -20.86 7.45 -7.47
C LEU A 10 -21.61 8.76 -7.18
N ILE A 11 -22.94 8.68 -7.05
CA ILE A 11 -23.78 9.86 -6.81
C ILE A 11 -23.51 10.45 -5.42
N VAL A 12 -23.34 9.62 -4.39
CA VAL A 12 -22.98 10.08 -3.04
C VAL A 12 -21.60 10.75 -3.05
N LEU A 13 -20.62 10.20 -3.76
CA LEU A 13 -19.28 10.76 -3.88
C LEU A 13 -19.29 12.16 -4.50
N VAL A 14 -20.10 12.35 -5.55
CA VAL A 14 -20.29 13.65 -6.19
C VAL A 14 -20.90 14.66 -5.22
N ILE A 15 -21.92 14.28 -4.44
CA ILE A 15 -22.52 15.17 -3.45
C ILE A 15 -21.51 15.57 -2.38
N ILE A 16 -20.70 14.63 -1.88
CA ILE A 16 -19.64 14.92 -0.91
C ILE A 16 -18.62 15.91 -1.50
N MET A 17 -18.22 15.73 -2.76
CA MET A 17 -17.33 16.68 -3.44
C MET A 17 -17.94 18.09 -3.56
N LEU A 18 -19.25 18.21 -3.79
CA LEU A 18 -19.95 19.50 -3.88
C LEU A 18 -20.06 20.19 -2.52
N VAL A 19 -20.38 19.45 -1.45
CA VAL A 19 -20.55 19.98 -0.09
C VAL A 19 -19.21 20.41 0.50
N PHE A 20 -18.18 19.57 0.40
CA PHE A 20 -16.86 19.87 0.94
C PHE A 20 -16.03 20.77 0.02
N GLY A 21 -16.37 20.83 -1.27
CA GLY A 21 -15.60 21.50 -2.31
C GLY A 21 -14.29 20.76 -2.64
N THR A 22 -13.86 20.86 -3.89
CA THR A 22 -12.63 20.20 -4.37
C THR A 22 -11.36 20.73 -3.70
N LYS A 23 -11.37 21.97 -3.19
CA LYS A 23 -10.20 22.61 -2.56
C LYS A 23 -9.87 21.99 -1.20
N LYS A 24 -10.88 21.69 -0.38
CA LYS A 24 -10.71 21.03 0.93
C LYS A 24 -10.35 19.55 0.76
N LEU A 25 -11.00 18.88 -0.18
CA LEU A 25 -10.73 17.48 -0.51
C LEU A 25 -9.31 17.30 -1.09
N ARG A 26 -8.81 18.25 -1.88
CA ARG A 26 -7.44 18.19 -2.42
C ARG A 26 -6.38 18.41 -1.34
N ASN A 27 -6.60 19.35 -0.42
CA ASN A 27 -5.63 19.61 0.65
C ASN A 27 -5.50 18.38 1.57
N ILE A 28 -6.63 17.88 2.08
CA ILE A 28 -6.67 16.69 2.94
C ILE A 28 -6.27 15.43 2.16
N GLY A 29 -6.69 15.31 0.90
CA GLY A 29 -6.34 14.19 0.04
C GLY A 29 -4.85 14.16 -0.35
N SER A 30 -4.18 15.31 -0.42
CA SER A 30 -2.74 15.38 -0.65
C SER A 30 -1.97 14.91 0.58
N ASP A 31 -2.37 15.36 1.77
CA ASP A 31 -1.73 14.98 3.04
C ASP A 31 -1.93 13.47 3.32
N LEU A 32 -3.17 13.00 3.19
CA LEU A 32 -3.52 11.59 3.39
C LEU A 32 -2.95 10.70 2.26
N GLY A 33 -2.99 11.19 1.02
CA GLY A 33 -2.45 10.49 -0.14
C GLY A 33 -0.93 10.34 -0.09
N GLY A 34 -0.21 11.36 0.41
CA GLY A 34 1.22 11.29 0.65
C GLY A 34 1.59 10.23 1.68
N ALA A 35 0.87 10.19 2.81
CA ALA A 35 1.08 9.17 3.85
C ALA A 35 0.83 7.74 3.33
N VAL A 36 -0.26 7.52 2.58
CA VAL A 36 -0.59 6.21 2.00
C VAL A 36 0.41 5.82 0.91
N ARG A 37 0.91 6.78 0.12
CA ARG A 37 1.93 6.53 -0.91
C ARG A 37 3.25 6.08 -0.28
N GLY A 38 3.74 6.77 0.74
CA GLY A 38 4.95 6.37 1.46
C GLY A 38 4.81 5.01 2.15
N PHE A 39 3.62 4.70 2.70
CA PHE A 39 3.32 3.39 3.24
C PHE A 39 3.38 2.29 2.17
N LYS A 40 2.75 2.50 1.00
CA LYS A 40 2.79 1.56 -0.12
C LYS A 40 4.22 1.35 -0.65
N GLU A 41 4.98 2.43 -0.79
CA GLU A 41 6.39 2.39 -1.23
C GLU A 41 7.24 1.61 -0.20
N GLY A 42 7.11 1.89 1.10
CA GLY A 42 7.83 1.17 2.15
C GLY A 42 7.45 -0.31 2.27
N VAL A 43 6.18 -0.67 2.06
CA VAL A 43 5.75 -2.08 2.01
C VAL A 43 6.32 -2.80 0.79
N LYS A 44 6.36 -2.12 -0.37
CA LYS A 44 6.95 -2.67 -1.60
C LYS A 44 8.46 -2.85 -1.46
N GLU A 45 9.15 -1.86 -0.90
CA GLU A 45 10.59 -1.93 -0.63
C GLU A 45 10.89 -3.01 0.42
N GLY A 46 10.09 -3.12 1.49
CA GLY A 46 10.22 -4.19 2.48
C GLY A 46 9.99 -5.59 1.89
N THR A 47 9.07 -5.72 0.93
CA THR A 47 8.84 -6.95 0.15
C THR A 47 10.01 -7.26 -0.79
N GLU A 48 10.51 -6.28 -1.54
CA GLU A 48 11.65 -6.46 -2.46
C GLU A 48 12.96 -6.72 -1.70
N LYS A 49 13.14 -6.09 -0.55
CA LYS A 49 14.28 -6.31 0.36
C LYS A 49 14.19 -7.68 1.03
N ALA A 50 13.01 -8.12 1.47
CA ALA A 50 12.80 -9.48 1.97
C ALA A 50 13.05 -10.56 0.90
N ALA A 51 12.74 -10.28 -0.37
CA ALA A 51 13.06 -11.16 -1.49
C ALA A 51 14.58 -11.23 -1.78
N THR A 52 15.32 -10.14 -1.54
CA THR A 52 16.77 -10.07 -1.75
C THR A 52 17.53 -10.67 -0.54
N ASP A 53 17.07 -10.46 0.68
CA ASP A 53 17.65 -11.07 1.90
C ASP A 53 17.39 -12.60 1.94
N THR A 54 16.28 -13.09 1.39
CA THR A 54 16.06 -14.54 1.23
C THR A 54 17.00 -15.18 0.18
N ALA A 55 17.48 -14.41 -0.80
CA ALA A 55 18.48 -14.88 -1.76
C ALA A 55 19.91 -14.87 -1.19
N ALA A 56 20.22 -13.95 -0.26
CA ALA A 56 21.51 -13.90 0.43
C ALA A 56 21.64 -14.85 1.63
N ALA A 57 20.51 -15.25 2.25
CA ALA A 57 20.48 -16.15 3.40
C ALA A 57 20.55 -17.66 3.05
N LYS A 58 20.63 -18.05 1.76
CA LYS A 58 20.67 -19.47 1.36
C LYS A 58 22.08 -20.04 1.12
N THR A 59 23.15 -19.29 1.38
CA THR A 59 24.52 -19.75 1.07
C THR A 59 25.52 -19.71 2.22
N ILE A 60 25.11 -19.41 3.46
CA ILE A 60 26.03 -19.41 4.61
C ILE A 60 25.52 -20.38 5.69
N ASP A 61 26.21 -21.52 5.74
CA ASP A 61 26.44 -22.40 6.89
C ASP A 61 25.34 -23.40 7.33
N VAL A 62 25.47 -24.64 6.85
CA VAL A 62 25.51 -25.83 7.73
C VAL A 62 26.57 -26.81 7.19
N ASP A 63 27.72 -26.74 7.84
CA ASP A 63 28.64 -27.81 8.21
C ASP A 63 28.30 -29.26 7.80
N ALA A 64 29.21 -29.89 7.06
CA ALA A 64 29.68 -31.26 7.32
C ALA A 64 31.00 -31.47 6.54
N LYS A 65 32.10 -30.98 7.10
CA LYS A 65 33.42 -31.52 6.80
C LYS A 65 33.64 -32.71 7.74
N PRO A 66 33.48 -33.98 7.29
CA PRO A 66 33.94 -35.09 8.09
C PRO A 66 35.48 -35.06 8.05
N LYS A 67 36.07 -34.53 9.12
CA LYS A 67 37.43 -34.89 9.54
C LYS A 67 37.30 -36.12 10.43
N SER A 68 37.45 -37.30 9.85
CA SER A 68 38.17 -38.49 10.37
C SER A 68 37.84 -39.71 9.52
#